data_AF-A0A7W1ZB01-F1
#
_entry.id   AF-A0A7W1ZB01-F1
#
_cell.length_a   1.000
_cell.length_b   1.000
_cell.length_c   1.000
_cell.angle_alpha   90.00
_cell.angle_beta   90.00
_cell.angle_gamma   90.00
#
_symmetry.space_group_name_H-M   'P 1'
#
loop_
_entity.id
_entity.type
_entity.pdbx_description
1 polymer ?
#
loop_
_entity_poly.entity_id
_entity_poly.type
_entity_poly.pdbx_seq_one_letter_code
_entity_poly.pdbx_strand_id
1 'polypeptide(L)'
;MPLPDSGREADDILTELDEYKRGDVAWKQGKAFSLAYFAGPEALRVADCAYAKFSSDNALNVGAFPSLARIQSEVVDIVRHWTSGDDDAAGFMTTGGTESLLLTVKAARERGRAERGITTPNAVMPTTAHAA
;
A
#
# COMPACT_ATOMS: atom_id res chain seq x y z
N MET A 1 -2.44 10.59 -26.96
CA MET A 1 -1.35 10.09 -27.81
C MET A 1 -1.72 8.67 -28.21
N PRO A 2 -1.79 8.33 -29.51
CA PRO A 2 -2.02 6.95 -29.93
C PRO A 2 -0.82 6.06 -29.58
N LEU A 3 -1.02 4.74 -29.54
CA LEU A 3 0.10 3.79 -29.50
C LEU A 3 0.94 3.95 -30.78
N PRO A 4 2.27 3.87 -30.71
CA PRO A 4 3.12 3.92 -31.89
C PRO A 4 2.89 2.70 -32.79
N ASP A 5 3.05 2.88 -34.10
CA ASP A 5 2.84 1.83 -35.10
C ASP A 5 3.82 0.65 -34.96
N SER A 6 4.98 0.88 -34.35
CA SER A 6 5.99 -0.13 -34.03
C SER A 6 6.48 0.01 -32.58
N GLY A 7 6.88 -1.11 -31.98
CA GLY A 7 7.54 -1.12 -30.67
C GLY A 7 8.81 -0.28 -30.69
N ARG A 8 9.06 0.46 -29.61
CA ARG A 8 10.30 1.21 -29.40
C ARG A 8 11.36 0.30 -28.80
N GLU A 9 12.62 0.65 -29.03
CA GLU A 9 13.75 0.02 -28.33
C GLU A 9 13.65 0.27 -26.83
N ALA A 10 14.01 -0.74 -26.03
CA ALA A 10 13.88 -0.68 -24.58
C ALA A 10 14.73 0.45 -23.98
N ASP A 11 15.96 0.63 -24.46
CA ASP A 11 16.88 1.66 -23.97
C ASP A 11 16.39 3.08 -24.26
N ASP A 12 15.69 3.29 -25.37
CA ASP A 12 15.07 4.58 -25.69
C ASP A 12 13.92 4.90 -24.72
N ILE A 13 13.15 3.90 -24.32
CA ILE A 13 12.08 4.05 -23.32
C ILE A 13 12.69 4.36 -21.96
N LEU A 14 13.68 3.60 -21.51
CA LEU A 14 14.32 3.79 -20.21
C LEU A 14 15.00 5.15 -20.11
N THR A 15 15.69 5.58 -21.16
CA THR A 15 16.29 6.92 -21.23
C THR A 15 15.24 8.01 -21.07
N GLU A 16 14.13 7.93 -21.79
CA GLU A 16 13.04 8.91 -21.67
C GLU A 16 12.42 8.95 -20.26
N LEU A 17 12.28 7.80 -19.59
CA LEU A 17 11.82 7.76 -18.19
C LEU A 17 12.78 8.47 -17.23
N ASP A 18 14.10 8.39 -17.48
CA ASP A 18 15.09 9.15 -16.72
C ASP A 18 14.99 10.66 -17.01
N GLU A 19 14.68 11.04 -18.25
CA GLU A 19 14.42 12.45 -18.60
C GLU A 19 13.20 13.02 -17.85
N TYR A 20 12.13 12.24 -17.70
CA TYR A 20 10.93 12.62 -16.92
C TYR A 20 11.28 12.90 -15.46
N LYS A 21 12.09 12.02 -14.84
CA LYS A 21 12.50 12.15 -13.43
C LYS A 21 13.26 13.42 -13.12
N ARG A 22 13.94 14.05 -14.08
CA ARG A 22 14.67 15.30 -13.82
C ARG A 22 13.77 16.47 -13.46
N GLY A 23 12.48 16.41 -13.83
CA GLY A 23 11.48 17.40 -13.44
C GLY A 23 10.94 17.21 -12.03
N ASP A 24 11.21 16.06 -11.38
CA ASP A 24 10.64 15.74 -10.08
C ASP A 24 11.32 16.49 -8.94
N VAL A 25 10.57 16.69 -7.85
CA VAL A 25 11.13 17.24 -6.61
C VAL A 25 12.26 16.35 -6.09
N ALA A 26 13.36 16.97 -5.64
CA ALA A 26 14.51 16.27 -5.08
C ALA A 26 14.23 15.77 -3.64
N TRP A 27 13.22 14.90 -3.47
CA TRP A 27 12.76 14.41 -2.18
C TRP A 27 13.85 13.66 -1.39
N LYS A 28 14.74 12.94 -2.07
CA LYS A 28 15.91 12.28 -1.45
C LYS A 28 16.90 13.26 -0.82
N GLN A 29 16.88 14.53 -1.23
CA GLN A 29 17.71 15.60 -0.67
C GLN A 29 16.98 16.39 0.43
N GLY A 30 15.85 15.90 0.92
CA GLY A 30 15.03 16.58 1.92
C GLY A 30 14.30 17.82 1.40
N LYS A 31 14.21 18.01 0.07
CA LYS A 31 13.56 19.17 -0.56
C LYS A 31 12.04 19.00 -0.75
N ALA A 32 11.45 18.00 -0.09
CA ALA A 32 10.01 17.78 -0.06
C ALA A 32 9.56 17.66 1.40
N PHE A 33 8.59 18.48 1.81
CA PHE A 33 7.92 18.30 3.10
C PHE A 33 6.77 17.30 2.92
N SER A 34 6.80 16.19 3.66
CA SER A 34 5.88 15.06 3.46
C SER A 34 5.97 14.46 2.04
N LEU A 35 4.95 13.74 1.59
CA LEU A 35 4.78 13.13 0.25
C LEU A 35 5.65 11.89 -0.05
N ALA A 36 6.96 11.93 0.18
CA ALA A 36 7.86 10.82 -0.09
C ALA A 36 8.77 10.55 1.10
N TYR A 37 8.73 9.31 1.62
CA TYR A 37 9.48 8.90 2.80
C TYR A 37 10.71 8.09 2.38
N PHE A 38 11.90 8.55 2.78
CA PHE A 38 13.16 7.89 2.45
C PHE A 38 13.79 7.23 3.68
N ALA A 39 13.73 5.90 3.76
CA ALA A 39 14.37 5.13 4.83
C ALA A 39 15.88 4.93 4.63
N GLY A 40 16.47 5.56 3.60
CA GLY A 40 17.88 5.42 3.25
C GLY A 40 18.15 4.47 2.07
N PRO A 41 19.37 4.52 1.49
CA PRO A 41 19.70 3.80 0.26
C PRO A 41 19.71 2.28 0.45
N GLU A 42 20.07 1.78 1.62
CA GLU A 42 20.07 0.34 1.92
C GLU A 42 18.65 -0.24 1.91
N ALA A 43 17.72 0.41 2.62
CA ALA A 43 16.33 0.00 2.66
C ALA A 43 15.68 0.05 1.27
N LEU A 44 15.96 1.11 0.50
CA LEU A 44 15.46 1.23 -0.87
C LEU A 44 16.00 0.10 -1.77
N ARG A 45 17.30 -0.21 -1.69
CA ARG A 45 17.90 -1.32 -2.46
C ARG A 45 17.22 -2.66 -2.16
N VAL A 46 16.91 -2.94 -0.89
CA VAL A 46 16.20 -4.17 -0.50
C VAL A 46 14.79 -4.18 -1.09
N ALA A 47 14.06 -3.07 -1.00
CA ALA A 47 12.72 -2.94 -1.57
C ALA A 47 12.71 -3.14 -3.09
N ASP A 48 13.65 -2.51 -3.82
CA ASP A 48 13.78 -2.64 -5.27
C ASP A 48 14.08 -4.10 -5.69
N CYS A 49 15.01 -4.76 -4.99
CA CYS A 49 15.33 -6.17 -5.24
C CYS A 49 14.16 -7.12 -4.93
N ALA A 50 13.39 -6.84 -3.88
CA ALA A 50 12.20 -7.62 -3.55
C ALA A 50 11.11 -7.43 -4.61
N TYR A 51 10.82 -6.18 -4.99
CA TYR A 51 9.85 -5.88 -6.04
C TYR A 51 10.20 -6.57 -7.35
N ALA A 52 11.46 -6.51 -7.80
CA ALA A 52 11.89 -7.16 -9.02
C ALA A 52 11.64 -8.68 -9.02
N LYS A 53 11.72 -9.34 -7.85
CA LYS A 53 11.47 -10.79 -7.70
C LYS A 53 10.00 -11.18 -7.77
N PHE A 54 9.11 -10.30 -7.30
CA PHE A 54 7.67 -10.60 -7.16
C PHE A 54 6.78 -9.74 -8.09
N SER A 55 7.37 -8.95 -8.99
CA SER A 55 6.66 -7.95 -9.81
C SER A 55 5.55 -8.52 -10.70
N SER A 56 5.63 -9.82 -11.03
CA SER A 56 4.66 -10.52 -11.87
C SER A 56 3.73 -11.46 -11.08
N ASP A 57 3.89 -11.54 -9.76
CA ASP A 57 3.08 -12.40 -8.91
C ASP A 57 1.77 -11.70 -8.51
N ASN A 58 0.72 -12.47 -8.23
CA ASN A 58 -0.62 -11.93 -7.98
C ASN A 58 -1.22 -12.45 -6.67
N ALA A 59 -1.42 -11.56 -5.70
CA ALA A 59 -2.00 -11.87 -4.40
C ALA A 59 -3.51 -12.22 -4.43
N LEU A 60 -4.19 -12.14 -5.58
CA LEU A 60 -5.59 -12.58 -5.72
C LEU A 60 -5.78 -14.05 -5.35
N ASN A 61 -4.78 -14.91 -5.63
CA ASN A 61 -4.81 -16.31 -5.27
C ASN A 61 -3.54 -16.71 -4.50
N VAL A 62 -3.53 -16.45 -3.20
CA VAL A 62 -2.42 -16.83 -2.33
C VAL A 62 -2.24 -18.34 -2.14
N GLY A 63 -3.22 -19.16 -2.57
CA GLY A 63 -3.04 -20.61 -2.67
C GLY A 63 -2.09 -21.01 -3.80
N ALA A 64 -2.09 -20.25 -4.90
CA ALA A 64 -1.12 -20.40 -6.00
C ALA A 64 0.23 -19.72 -5.68
N PHE A 65 0.21 -18.66 -4.87
CA PHE A 65 1.40 -17.89 -4.47
C PHE A 65 1.62 -17.93 -2.94
N PRO A 66 1.99 -19.09 -2.37
CA PRO A 66 2.14 -19.24 -0.91
C PRO A 66 3.25 -18.36 -0.32
N SER A 67 4.24 -17.97 -1.13
CA SER A 67 5.26 -16.98 -0.77
C SER A 67 4.62 -15.63 -0.39
N LEU A 68 3.64 -15.16 -1.17
CA LEU A 68 2.95 -13.91 -0.91
C LEU A 68 2.09 -13.99 0.36
N ALA A 69 1.36 -15.09 0.58
CA ALA A 69 0.63 -15.31 1.84
C ALA A 69 1.56 -15.16 3.05
N ARG A 70 2.73 -15.82 3.00
CA ARG A 70 3.70 -15.77 4.08
C ARG A 70 4.20 -14.34 4.33
N ILE A 71 4.65 -13.65 3.28
CA ILE A 71 5.18 -12.28 3.38
C ILE A 71 4.13 -11.34 3.97
N GLN A 72 2.88 -11.42 3.49
CA GLN A 72 1.79 -10.58 3.98
C GLN A 72 1.47 -10.87 5.45
N SER A 73 1.44 -12.14 5.86
CA SER A 73 1.21 -12.53 7.26
C SER A 73 2.32 -12.00 8.18
N GLU A 74 3.58 -12.18 7.80
CA GLU A 74 4.72 -11.72 8.60
C GLU A 74 4.70 -10.19 8.79
N VAL A 75 4.32 -9.42 7.76
CA VAL A 75 4.17 -7.95 7.89
C VAL A 75 3.03 -7.58 8.84
N VAL A 76 1.87 -8.25 8.74
CA VAL A 76 0.75 -8.02 9.65
C VAL A 76 1.12 -8.36 11.08
N ASP A 77 1.86 -9.45 11.31
CA ASP A 77 2.30 -9.89 12.64
C ASP A 77 3.29 -8.89 13.27
N ILE A 78 4.20 -8.32 12.48
CA ILE A 78 5.09 -7.23 12.93
C ILE A 78 4.27 -6.03 13.40
N VAL A 79 3.30 -5.59 12.60
CA VAL A 79 2.45 -4.45 12.94
C VAL A 79 1.60 -4.73 14.17
N ARG A 80 1.01 -5.92 14.28
CA ARG A 80 0.28 -6.40 15.47
C ARG A 80 1.14 -6.22 16.72
N HIS A 81 2.41 -6.63 16.67
CA HIS A 81 3.33 -6.47 17.79
C HIS A 81 3.61 -5.00 18.12
N TRP A 82 3.86 -4.15 17.11
CA TRP A 82 4.08 -2.71 17.32
C TRP A 82 2.89 -2.00 17.95
N THR A 83 1.68 -2.47 17.66
CA THR A 83 0.43 -1.91 18.19
C THR A 83 -0.08 -2.62 19.45
N SER A 84 0.71 -3.51 20.05
CA SER A 84 0.35 -4.27 21.24
C SER A 84 -0.94 -5.10 21.09
N GLY A 85 -1.19 -5.68 19.91
CA GLY A 85 -2.32 -6.58 19.68
C GLY A 85 -2.14 -7.92 20.40
N ASP A 86 -3.21 -8.44 20.99
CA ASP A 86 -3.25 -9.75 21.65
C ASP A 86 -3.33 -10.90 20.63
N ASP A 87 -3.39 -12.15 21.09
CA ASP A 87 -3.42 -13.34 20.22
C ASP A 87 -4.71 -13.48 19.41
N ASP A 88 -5.76 -12.74 19.77
CA ASP A 88 -7.01 -12.68 19.02
C ASP A 88 -7.00 -11.57 17.96
N ALA A 89 -6.01 -10.66 17.99
CA ALA A 89 -5.87 -9.61 17.00
C ALA A 89 -5.46 -10.16 15.63
N ALA A 90 -6.21 -9.78 14.61
CA ALA A 90 -5.96 -10.16 13.22
C ALA A 90 -5.94 -8.94 12.30
N GLY A 91 -5.34 -9.09 11.12
CA GLY A 91 -5.25 -8.03 10.12
C GLY A 91 -4.98 -8.59 8.72
N PHE A 92 -4.92 -7.68 7.76
CA PHE A 92 -4.58 -7.99 6.37
C PHE A 92 -4.00 -6.75 5.69
N MET A 93 -3.30 -6.95 4.57
CA MET A 93 -2.70 -5.87 3.80
C MET A 93 -3.76 -5.11 2.99
N THR A 94 -3.58 -3.80 2.87
CA THR A 94 -4.37 -2.90 2.01
C THR A 94 -3.45 -2.13 1.08
N THR A 95 -4.02 -1.41 0.10
CA THR A 95 -3.26 -0.58 -0.84
C THR A 95 -2.81 0.75 -0.24
N GLY A 96 -3.29 1.13 0.95
CA GLY A 96 -2.91 2.36 1.62
C GLY A 96 -3.90 2.79 2.71
N GLY A 97 -3.60 3.91 3.37
CA GLY A 97 -4.34 4.39 4.53
C GLY A 97 -5.84 4.64 4.28
N THR A 98 -6.21 5.21 3.13
CA THR A 98 -7.61 5.43 2.76
C THR A 98 -8.40 4.13 2.70
N GLU A 99 -7.87 3.08 2.07
CA GLU A 99 -8.55 1.78 2.03
C GLU A 99 -8.66 1.17 3.43
N SER A 100 -7.60 1.25 4.25
CA SER A 100 -7.64 0.77 5.63
C SER A 100 -8.75 1.45 6.45
N LEU A 101 -8.92 2.77 6.33
CA LEU A 101 -9.97 3.52 7.01
C LEU A 101 -11.37 3.10 6.52
N LEU A 102 -11.57 3.03 5.20
CA LEU A 102 -12.84 2.63 4.61
C LEU A 102 -13.25 1.21 5.02
N LEU A 103 -12.31 0.26 5.03
CA LEU A 103 -12.56 -1.11 5.45
C LEU A 103 -12.87 -1.22 6.94
N THR A 104 -12.24 -0.39 7.77
CA THR A 104 -12.56 -0.29 9.20
C THR A 104 -13.99 0.19 9.42
N VAL A 105 -14.39 1.27 8.74
CA VAL A 105 -15.77 1.81 8.80
C VAL A 105 -16.78 0.79 8.28
N LYS A 106 -16.47 0.12 7.16
CA LYS A 106 -17.30 -0.95 6.59
C LYS A 106 -17.48 -2.09 7.60
N ALA A 107 -16.40 -2.58 8.22
CA ALA A 107 -16.47 -3.66 9.20
C ALA A 107 -17.35 -3.29 10.41
N ALA A 108 -17.16 -2.08 10.96
CA ALA A 108 -17.98 -1.58 12.07
C ALA A 108 -19.47 -1.46 11.68
N ARG A 109 -19.75 -0.96 10.46
CA ARG A 109 -21.12 -0.87 9.92
C ARG A 109 -21.77 -2.24 9.80
N GLU A 110 -21.10 -3.21 9.17
CA GLU A 110 -21.66 -4.55 8.97
C GLU A 110 -21.86 -5.27 10.31
N ARG A 111 -20.92 -5.12 11.25
CA ARG A 111 -21.07 -5.63 12.60
C ARG A 111 -22.28 -5.02 13.32
N GLY A 112 -22.44 -3.69 13.26
CA GLY A 112 -23.59 -3.01 13.86
C GLY A 112 -24.93 -3.42 13.25
N ARG A 113 -24.98 -3.68 11.95
CA ARG A 113 -26.16 -4.23 11.27
C ARG A 113 -26.46 -5.64 11.77
N ALA A 114 -25.47 -6.53 11.78
CA ALA A 114 -25.65 -7.94 12.11
C ALA A 114 -25.97 -8.18 13.60
N GLU A 115 -25.25 -7.51 14.51
CA GLU A 115 -25.37 -7.74 15.95
C GLU A 115 -26.43 -6.86 16.62
N ARG A 116 -26.78 -5.72 16.03
CA ARG A 116 -27.62 -4.69 16.69
C ARG A 116 -28.78 -4.17 15.83
N GLY A 117 -28.94 -4.67 14.60
CA GLY A 117 -30.03 -4.25 13.71
C GLY A 117 -29.95 -2.79 13.26
N ILE A 118 -28.78 -2.15 13.32
CA ILE A 118 -28.61 -0.74 12.94
C ILE A 118 -28.72 -0.61 11.41
N THR A 119 -29.71 0.16 10.94
CA THR A 119 -29.95 0.39 9.50
C THR A 119 -29.38 1.72 9.01
N THR A 120 -29.32 2.73 9.88
CA THR A 120 -28.79 4.07 9.60
C THR A 120 -27.70 4.41 10.62
N PRO A 121 -26.45 3.98 10.40
CA PRO A 121 -25.35 4.22 11.33
C PRO A 121 -24.91 5.68 11.32
N ASN A 122 -24.38 6.16 12.45
CA ASN A 122 -23.69 7.44 12.56
C ASN A 122 -22.25 7.21 13.03
N ALA A 123 -21.30 7.96 12.49
CA ALA A 123 -19.91 8.00 12.96
C ALA A 123 -19.64 9.35 13.64
N VAL A 124 -19.03 9.33 14.82
CA VAL A 124 -18.65 10.54 15.56
C VAL A 124 -17.13 10.64 15.53
N MET A 125 -16.61 11.70 14.92
CA MET A 125 -15.18 11.89 14.63
C MET A 125 -14.74 13.31 15.00
N PRO A 126 -13.46 13.54 15.33
CA PRO A 126 -12.93 14.90 15.48
C PRO A 126 -12.94 15.65 14.14
N THR A 127 -13.00 16.98 14.18
CA THR A 127 -12.97 17.84 12.98
C THR A 127 -11.65 17.76 12.21
N THR A 128 -10.59 17.26 12.86
CA THR A 128 -9.26 17.04 12.28
C THR A 128 -9.07 15.64 11.71
N ALA A 129 -10.11 14.79 11.71
CA ALA A 129 -10.03 13.46 11.12
C ALA A 129 -9.60 13.54 9.64
N HIS A 130 -8.91 12.49 9.18
CA HIS A 130 -8.56 12.38 7.77
C HIS A 130 -9.84 12.40 6.91
N ALA A 131 -9.76 12.91 5.69
CA ALA A 131 -10.91 13.07 4.80
C ALA A 131 -11.55 11.76 4.30
N ALA A 132 -10.95 10.61 4.62
CA ALA A 132 -11.37 9.29 4.16
C ALA A 132 -12.38 8.66 5.12
#